data_AF-P40366-F1
#
_entry.id   AF-P40366-F1
#
_cell.length_a   1.000
_cell.length_b   1.000
_cell.length_c   1.000
_cell.angle_alpha   90.00
_cell.angle_beta   90.00
_cell.angle_gamma   90.00
#
_symmetry.space_group_name_H-M   'P 1'
#
loop_
_entity.id
_entity.type
_entity.pdbx_description
1 polymer ?
#
loop_
_entity_poly.entity_id
_entity_poly.type
_entity_poly.pdbx_seq_one_letter_code
_entity_poly.pdbx_strand_id
1 'polypeptide(L)'
;MNNETSGKETASAPLCSPKLPVEKVQRIAKNDPEYMDTSDDAFVATAFATEFFVQVLTHESLHRQQQQQQQQVPPLPDELTLSYDDISAAIVHSSDGHLQFLNDVIPTTKNLRLLVEENRVRYTTSVMPPNEVYSAYVVNDTAPKPNIVEIDLDNDEDDDEDVTDQE
;
A
#
# COMPACT_ATOMS: atom_id res chain seq x y z
N MET A 1 51.53 -34.17 37.18
CA MET A 1 50.09 -34.53 37.17
C MET A 1 49.32 -33.26 36.83
N ASN A 2 49.08 -33.13 35.53
CA ASN A 2 48.08 -32.34 34.80
C ASN A 2 47.78 -30.93 35.30
N ASN A 3 48.49 -29.98 34.70
CA ASN A 3 48.10 -28.58 34.56
C ASN A 3 47.45 -28.39 33.16
N GLU A 4 46.89 -27.20 32.90
CA GLU A 4 46.37 -26.69 31.61
C GLU A 4 44.88 -27.04 31.34
N THR A 5 43.98 -26.16 30.89
CA THR A 5 43.98 -24.76 30.40
C THR A 5 42.48 -24.42 30.19
N SER A 6 41.97 -23.30 30.69
CA SER A 6 41.70 -22.07 29.92
C SER A 6 40.52 -22.15 28.95
N GLY A 7 39.57 -21.23 29.12
CA GLY A 7 38.47 -21.01 28.18
C GLY A 7 37.37 -20.12 28.74
N LYS A 8 37.69 -18.87 29.10
CA LYS A 8 36.65 -17.84 29.30
C LYS A 8 36.17 -17.39 27.93
N GLU A 9 35.01 -17.88 27.50
CA GLU A 9 34.26 -17.35 26.36
C GLU A 9 33.79 -15.93 26.68
N THR A 10 34.54 -14.94 26.22
CA THR A 10 34.01 -13.59 26.00
C THR A 10 33.17 -13.65 24.73
N ALA A 11 31.86 -13.86 24.89
CA ALA A 11 30.87 -13.77 23.82
C ALA A 11 30.98 -12.38 23.17
N SER A 12 31.59 -12.34 21.98
CA SER A 12 31.54 -11.18 21.09
C SER A 12 30.08 -10.89 20.77
N ALA A 13 29.64 -9.64 20.95
CA ALA A 13 28.36 -9.18 20.45
C ALA A 13 28.17 -9.67 19.00
N PRO A 14 26.99 -10.21 18.63
CA PRO A 14 26.77 -10.66 17.28
C PRO A 14 27.02 -9.48 16.34
N LEU A 15 28.02 -9.62 15.46
CA LEU A 15 28.59 -8.52 14.66
C LEU A 15 27.59 -7.86 13.71
N CYS A 16 26.39 -8.41 13.55
CA CYS A 16 25.30 -7.80 12.83
C CYS A 16 23.99 -8.42 13.31
N SER A 17 23.26 -7.74 14.19
CA SER A 17 21.86 -8.05 14.49
C SER A 17 20.95 -7.11 13.70
N PRO A 18 19.83 -7.58 13.14
CA PRO A 18 18.86 -6.70 12.49
C PRO A 18 18.33 -5.68 13.50
N LYS A 19 18.05 -4.46 13.03
CA LYS A 19 17.33 -3.43 13.79
C LYS A 19 15.88 -3.84 14.06
N LEU A 20 15.27 -4.59 13.14
CA LEU A 20 13.95 -5.17 13.33
C LEU A 20 14.02 -6.36 14.31
N PRO A 21 13.18 -6.40 15.37
CA PRO A 21 13.16 -7.51 16.32
C PRO A 21 12.77 -8.82 15.64
N VAL A 22 13.63 -9.84 15.78
CA VAL A 22 13.43 -11.16 15.15
C VAL A 22 12.15 -11.83 15.66
N GLU A 23 11.77 -11.60 16.92
CA GLU A 23 10.55 -12.15 17.52
C GLU A 23 9.29 -11.64 16.84
N LYS A 24 9.30 -10.41 16.31
CA LYS A 24 8.18 -9.86 15.54
C LYS A 24 8.10 -10.53 14.17
N VAL A 25 9.24 -10.74 13.51
CA VAL A 25 9.31 -11.46 12.23
C VAL A 25 8.79 -12.89 12.39
N GLN A 26 9.21 -13.58 13.44
CA GLN A 26 8.73 -14.93 13.76
C GLN A 26 7.22 -14.96 14.03
N ARG A 27 6.68 -13.95 14.75
CA ARG A 27 5.23 -13.86 15.00
C ARG A 27 4.43 -13.63 13.72
N ILE A 28 4.92 -12.79 12.81
CA ILE A 28 4.28 -12.54 11.52
C ILE A 28 4.29 -13.81 10.67
N ALA A 29 5.42 -14.52 10.59
CA ALA A 29 5.52 -15.77 9.85
C ALA A 29 4.52 -16.83 10.34
N LYS A 30 4.35 -16.97 11.67
CA LYS A 30 3.40 -17.93 12.26
C LYS A 30 1.93 -17.61 12.03
N ASN A 31 1.60 -16.41 11.55
CA ASN A 31 0.24 -16.05 11.17
C ASN A 31 -0.13 -16.53 9.76
N ASP A 32 0.84 -17.04 8.98
CA ASP A 32 0.60 -17.59 7.65
C ASP A 32 -0.19 -18.92 7.77
N PRO A 33 -1.33 -19.08 7.06
CA PRO A 33 -2.09 -20.34 7.05
C PRO A 33 -1.28 -21.53 6.53
N GLU A 34 -0.25 -21.30 5.72
CA GLU A 34 0.63 -22.33 5.16
C GLU A 34 2.02 -22.35 5.83
N TYR A 35 2.12 -21.84 7.07
CA TYR A 35 3.39 -21.79 7.81
C TYR A 35 4.05 -23.18 7.95
N MET A 36 5.35 -23.24 7.65
CA MET A 36 6.22 -24.40 7.83
C MET A 36 7.30 -24.08 8.87
N ASP A 37 7.81 -25.12 9.54
CA ASP A 37 8.93 -24.97 10.46
C ASP A 37 10.14 -24.35 9.75
N THR A 38 10.59 -23.20 10.27
CA THR A 38 11.63 -22.35 9.68
C THR A 38 12.78 -22.20 10.68
N SER A 39 14.03 -22.22 10.21
CA SER A 39 15.21 -22.10 11.07
C SER A 39 15.40 -20.68 11.64
N ASP A 40 16.08 -20.57 12.78
CA ASP A 40 16.38 -19.27 13.41
C ASP A 40 17.18 -18.35 12.46
N ASP A 41 18.15 -18.91 11.74
CA ASP A 41 18.94 -18.17 10.74
C ASP A 41 18.06 -17.61 9.61
N ALA A 42 17.01 -18.34 9.20
CA ALA A 42 16.07 -17.87 8.18
C ALA A 42 15.21 -16.71 8.70
N PHE A 43 14.83 -16.70 9.97
CA PHE A 43 14.16 -15.53 10.58
C PHE A 43 15.09 -14.31 10.65
N VAL A 44 16.36 -14.50 10.99
CA VAL A 44 17.37 -13.41 10.99
C VAL A 44 17.58 -12.86 9.57
N ALA A 45 17.72 -13.74 8.57
CA ALA A 45 17.85 -13.33 7.17
C ALA A 45 16.62 -12.56 6.68
N THR A 46 15.41 -13.01 7.04
CA THR A 46 14.15 -12.34 6.70
C THR A 46 14.06 -10.95 7.35
N ALA A 47 14.54 -10.79 8.58
CA ALA A 47 14.60 -9.50 9.24
C ALA A 47 15.49 -8.51 8.48
N PHE A 48 16.70 -8.93 8.06
CA PHE A 48 17.56 -8.11 7.20
C PHE A 48 16.93 -7.80 5.85
N ALA A 49 16.33 -8.80 5.20
CA ALA A 49 15.65 -8.62 3.92
C ALA A 49 14.50 -7.61 4.03
N THR A 50 13.74 -7.63 5.14
CA THR A 50 12.66 -6.68 5.41
C THR A 50 13.19 -5.26 5.58
N GLU A 51 14.33 -5.08 6.25
CA GLU A 51 14.97 -3.76 6.36
C GLU A 51 15.43 -3.22 5.01
N PHE A 52 16.07 -4.07 4.20
CA PHE A 52 16.47 -3.70 2.85
C PHE A 52 15.26 -3.39 1.97
N PHE A 53 14.19 -4.16 2.09
CA PHE A 53 12.95 -3.90 1.36
C PHE A 53 12.37 -2.52 1.68
N VAL A 54 12.28 -2.15 2.96
CA VAL A 54 11.79 -0.80 3.36
C VAL A 54 12.70 0.30 2.81
N GLN A 55 14.03 0.09 2.80
CA GLN A 55 14.97 1.04 2.22
C GLN A 55 14.78 1.18 0.71
N VAL A 56 14.63 0.06 -0.01
CA VAL A 56 14.39 0.03 -1.47
C VAL A 56 13.08 0.75 -1.78
N LEU A 57 11.97 0.39 -1.12
CA LEU A 57 10.67 1.02 -1.33
C LEU A 57 10.74 2.54 -1.10
N THR A 58 11.40 2.97 -0.01
CA THR A 58 11.57 4.40 0.28
C THR A 58 12.41 5.09 -0.79
N HIS A 59 13.54 4.47 -1.19
CA HIS A 59 14.44 5.04 -2.20
C HIS A 59 13.76 5.19 -3.57
N GLU A 60 13.01 4.18 -4.03
CA GLU A 60 12.29 4.25 -5.30
C GLU A 60 11.16 5.28 -5.27
N SER A 61 10.45 5.38 -4.15
CA SER A 61 9.39 6.37 -3.97
C SER A 61 9.94 7.80 -3.95
N LEU A 62 11.08 8.03 -3.30
CA LEU A 62 11.79 9.30 -3.34
C LEU A 62 12.34 9.64 -4.73
N HIS A 63 12.83 8.64 -5.47
CA HIS A 63 13.28 8.84 -6.84
C HIS A 63 12.12 9.28 -7.75
N ARG A 64 10.92 8.72 -7.56
CA ARG A 64 9.69 9.15 -8.26
C ARG A 64 9.32 10.59 -7.93
N GLN A 65 9.34 10.95 -6.66
CA GLN A 65 9.10 12.33 -6.23
C GLN A 65 10.06 13.32 -6.92
N GLN A 66 11.36 12.99 -6.97
CA GLN A 66 12.36 13.83 -7.63
C GLN A 66 12.12 13.96 -9.14
N GLN A 67 11.67 12.91 -9.81
CA GLN A 67 11.30 12.96 -11.23
C GLN A 67 10.07 13.85 -11.47
N GLN A 68 9.11 13.86 -10.54
CA GLN A 68 7.93 14.74 -10.62
C GLN A 68 8.28 16.20 -10.34
N GLN A 69 9.15 16.48 -9.36
CA GLN A 69 9.59 17.83 -9.06
C GLN A 69 10.33 18.49 -10.22
N GLN A 70 11.14 17.72 -10.97
CA GLN A 70 11.83 18.22 -12.17
C GLN A 70 10.88 18.65 -13.29
N GLN A 71 9.64 18.14 -13.29
CA GLN A 71 8.62 18.51 -14.27
C GLN A 71 7.77 19.71 -13.83
N GLN A 72 7.79 20.06 -12.54
CA GLN A 72 7.01 21.17 -12.01
C GLN A 72 7.77 22.49 -12.17
N VAL A 73 7.07 23.50 -12.69
CA VAL A 73 7.57 24.87 -12.81
C VAL A 73 6.61 25.77 -12.01
N PRO A 74 7.08 26.44 -10.94
CA PRO A 74 8.45 26.53 -10.44
C PRO A 74 8.89 25.26 -9.67
N PRO A 75 10.21 25.03 -9.51
CA PRO A 75 10.72 23.95 -8.68
C PRO A 75 10.23 24.13 -7.23
N LEU A 76 9.72 23.04 -6.65
CA LEU A 76 9.31 22.95 -5.25
C LEU A 76 10.50 23.14 -4.31
N PRO A 77 10.27 23.51 -3.02
CA PRO A 77 11.34 23.69 -2.05
C PRO A 77 12.21 22.43 -1.89
N ASP A 78 13.50 22.62 -1.56
CA ASP A 78 14.52 21.56 -1.40
C ASP A 78 14.19 20.49 -0.34
N GLU A 79 13.04 20.55 0.32
CA GLU A 79 12.62 19.58 1.32
C GLU A 79 12.02 18.33 0.65
N LEU A 80 12.74 17.22 0.80
CA LEU A 80 12.34 15.94 0.25
C LEU A 80 11.24 15.30 1.13
N THR A 81 9.98 15.54 0.77
CA THR A 81 8.80 14.96 1.43
C THR A 81 8.19 13.80 0.63
N LEU A 82 7.95 12.66 1.28
CA LEU A 82 7.33 11.50 0.63
C LEU A 82 5.81 11.50 0.84
N SER A 83 5.04 11.53 -0.25
CA SER A 83 3.58 11.44 -0.23
C SER A 83 3.08 10.02 -0.55
N TYR A 84 1.80 9.74 -0.28
CA TYR A 84 1.19 8.46 -0.66
C TYR A 84 1.18 8.24 -2.18
N ASP A 85 0.97 9.32 -2.94
CA ASP A 85 0.95 9.27 -4.40
C ASP A 85 2.33 8.88 -4.95
N ASP A 86 3.42 9.32 -4.31
CA ASP A 86 4.79 8.92 -4.67
C ASP A 86 5.01 7.42 -4.47
N ILE A 87 4.51 6.85 -3.36
CA ILE A 87 4.65 5.43 -3.04
C ILE A 87 3.82 4.58 -4.01
N SER A 88 2.54 4.90 -4.19
CA SER A 88 1.66 4.15 -5.10
C SER A 88 2.17 4.22 -6.55
N ALA A 89 2.65 5.38 -7.00
CA ALA A 89 3.26 5.53 -8.32
C ALA A 89 4.57 4.74 -8.47
N ALA A 90 5.41 4.69 -7.43
CA ALA A 90 6.64 3.88 -7.46
C ALA A 90 6.35 2.39 -7.62
N ILE A 91 5.33 1.88 -6.94
CA ILE A 91 4.88 0.49 -7.03
C ILE A 91 4.42 0.17 -8.46
N VAL A 92 3.50 0.99 -8.99
CA VAL A 92 2.93 0.80 -10.35
C VAL A 92 3.99 0.87 -11.44
N HIS A 93 4.97 1.76 -11.28
CA HIS A 93 6.02 1.97 -12.27
C HIS A 93 7.35 1.31 -11.92
N SER A 94 7.35 0.29 -11.05
CA SER A 94 8.55 -0.51 -10.75
C SER A 94 9.00 -1.25 -12.03
N SER A 95 10.23 -1.03 -12.46
CA SER A 95 10.70 -1.40 -13.82
C SER A 95 10.76 -2.90 -14.09
N ASP A 96 11.00 -3.69 -13.05
CA ASP A 96 11.13 -5.15 -13.05
C ASP A 96 9.94 -5.83 -12.35
N GLY A 97 8.96 -5.05 -11.88
CA GLY A 97 7.76 -5.52 -11.20
C GLY A 97 7.99 -6.05 -9.77
N HIS A 98 9.15 -5.86 -9.15
CA HIS A 98 9.43 -6.41 -7.82
C HIS A 98 8.52 -5.85 -6.71
N LEU A 99 7.86 -4.71 -6.94
CA LEU A 99 6.89 -4.12 -6.02
C LEU A 99 5.43 -4.45 -6.36
N GLN A 100 5.14 -5.10 -7.50
CA GLN A 100 3.75 -5.30 -7.96
C GLN A 100 2.88 -6.09 -6.99
N PHE A 101 3.47 -6.92 -6.13
CA PHE A 101 2.76 -7.64 -5.08
C PHE A 101 2.06 -6.71 -4.05
N LEU A 102 2.44 -5.42 -4.01
CA LEU A 102 1.85 -4.41 -3.14
C LEU A 102 0.63 -3.72 -3.77
N ASN A 103 0.30 -3.93 -5.05
CA ASN A 103 -0.80 -3.22 -5.71
C ASN A 103 -2.15 -3.41 -4.99
N ASP A 104 -2.37 -4.60 -4.44
CA ASP A 104 -3.60 -4.91 -3.70
C ASP A 104 -3.63 -4.26 -2.30
N VAL A 105 -2.45 -3.93 -1.75
CA VAL A 105 -2.29 -3.34 -0.42
C VAL A 105 -2.21 -1.82 -0.48
N ILE A 106 -1.60 -1.28 -1.54
CA ILE A 106 -1.33 0.14 -1.76
C ILE A 106 -1.83 0.51 -3.16
N PRO A 107 -3.15 0.64 -3.33
CA PRO A 107 -3.74 1.00 -4.61
C PRO A 107 -3.49 2.48 -4.96
N THR A 108 -3.48 2.81 -6.24
CA THR A 108 -3.54 4.22 -6.66
C THR A 108 -4.88 4.83 -6.27
N THR A 109 -4.85 5.99 -5.64
CA THR A 109 -6.07 6.68 -5.22
C THR A 109 -6.32 7.93 -6.05
N LYS A 110 -7.58 8.35 -6.12
CA LYS A 110 -8.00 9.62 -6.71
C LYS A 110 -8.92 10.33 -5.74
N ASN A 111 -8.85 11.66 -5.71
CA ASN A 111 -9.72 12.43 -4.84
C ASN A 111 -11.17 12.36 -5.34
N LEU A 112 -12.07 11.82 -4.50
CA LEU A 112 -13.48 11.66 -4.85
C LEU A 112 -14.15 12.98 -5.26
N ARG A 113 -13.76 14.11 -4.64
CA ARG A 113 -14.31 15.42 -4.97
C ARG A 113 -14.02 15.80 -6.43
N LEU A 114 -12.79 15.58 -6.90
CA LEU A 114 -12.42 15.87 -8.28
C LEU A 114 -13.19 14.96 -9.26
N LEU A 115 -13.36 13.69 -8.91
CA LEU A 115 -14.13 12.75 -9.74
C LEU A 115 -15.60 13.13 -9.86
N VAL A 116 -16.19 13.70 -8.80
CA VAL A 116 -17.56 14.20 -8.81
C VAL A 116 -17.67 15.48 -9.66
N GLU A 117 -16.72 16.41 -9.50
CA GLU A 117 -16.67 17.65 -10.29
C GLU A 117 -16.48 17.35 -11.80
N GLU A 118 -15.74 16.30 -12.15
CA GLU A 118 -15.55 15.78 -13.52
C GLU A 118 -16.71 14.89 -14.02
N ASN A 119 -17.80 14.74 -13.25
CA ASN A 119 -18.93 13.82 -13.54
C ASN A 119 -18.53 12.35 -13.75
N ARG A 120 -17.35 11.93 -13.28
CA ARG A 120 -16.87 10.54 -13.38
C ARG A 120 -17.48 9.62 -12.33
N VAL A 121 -18.00 10.17 -11.23
CA VAL A 121 -18.65 9.42 -10.16
C VAL A 121 -19.87 10.19 -9.67
N ARG A 122 -21.01 9.50 -9.52
CA ARG A 122 -22.19 10.01 -8.82
C ARG A 122 -22.20 9.45 -7.40
N TYR A 123 -22.23 10.32 -6.39
CA TYR A 123 -22.38 9.88 -5.01
C TYR A 123 -23.84 10.06 -4.60
N THR A 124 -24.52 8.98 -4.23
CA THR A 124 -25.77 9.06 -3.49
C THR A 124 -25.42 8.94 -2.02
N THR A 125 -25.43 10.04 -1.28
CA THR A 125 -25.44 9.93 0.18
C THR A 125 -26.77 9.30 0.58
N SER A 126 -26.79 8.08 1.10
CA SER A 126 -27.88 7.69 1.99
C SER A 126 -27.73 8.57 3.23
N VAL A 127 -28.41 9.72 3.22
CA VAL A 127 -28.63 10.49 4.44
C VAL A 127 -29.51 9.62 5.32
N MET A 128 -28.88 8.76 6.13
CA MET A 128 -29.57 8.19 7.27
C MET A 128 -29.94 9.36 8.19
N PRO A 129 -31.18 9.42 8.69
CA PRO A 129 -31.57 10.43 9.66
C PRO A 129 -30.65 10.33 10.89
N PRO A 130 -30.40 11.44 11.62
CA PRO A 130 -29.36 11.55 12.66
C PRO A 130 -29.47 10.63 13.88
N ASN A 131 -30.38 9.63 13.88
CA ASN A 131 -30.78 8.88 15.06
C ASN A 131 -30.71 7.36 14.93
N GLU A 132 -30.13 6.82 13.86
CA GLU A 132 -29.98 5.37 13.68
C GLU A 132 -28.51 4.97 13.65
N VAL A 133 -27.94 4.77 14.84
CA VAL A 133 -26.68 4.05 15.02
C VAL A 133 -26.96 2.57 14.83
N TYR A 134 -26.70 2.02 13.63
CA TYR A 134 -26.68 0.58 13.44
C TYR A 134 -25.25 0.04 13.40
N SER A 135 -24.93 -0.69 14.47
CA SER A 135 -23.81 -1.62 14.58
C SER A 135 -23.83 -2.59 13.40
N ALA A 136 -22.78 -2.54 12.57
CA ALA A 136 -22.63 -3.38 11.39
C ALA A 136 -22.23 -4.81 11.74
N TYR A 137 -23.10 -5.60 12.39
CA TYR A 137 -23.01 -7.07 12.48
C TYR A 137 -24.36 -7.67 12.90
N VAL A 138 -25.36 -7.72 12.02
CA VAL A 138 -26.48 -8.68 12.19
C VAL A 138 -26.95 -9.14 10.82
N VAL A 139 -26.50 -10.34 10.44
CA VAL A 139 -27.11 -11.18 9.42
C VAL A 139 -28.53 -11.52 9.91
N ASN A 140 -29.57 -10.92 9.32
CA ASN A 140 -30.95 -11.40 9.46
C ASN A 140 -31.79 -10.99 8.23
N ASP A 141 -32.24 -12.00 7.52
CA ASP A 141 -32.90 -12.03 6.20
C ASP A 141 -34.33 -11.44 6.14
N THR A 142 -34.63 -10.35 6.86
CA THR A 142 -36.03 -9.83 6.93
C THR A 142 -36.19 -8.31 6.91
N ALA A 143 -35.16 -7.53 6.58
CA ALA A 143 -35.28 -6.08 6.42
C ALA A 143 -35.80 -5.69 5.01
N PRO A 144 -36.68 -4.68 4.89
CA PRO A 144 -37.20 -4.25 3.59
C PRO A 144 -36.05 -3.71 2.75
N LYS A 145 -35.86 -4.29 1.55
CA LYS A 145 -34.81 -3.89 0.61
C LYS A 145 -34.88 -2.36 0.39
N PRO A 146 -33.77 -1.63 0.53
CA PRO A 146 -33.75 -0.24 0.10
C PRO A 146 -34.11 -0.18 -1.39
N ASN A 147 -34.84 0.86 -1.77
CA ASN A 147 -35.22 1.11 -3.16
C ASN A 147 -33.95 1.50 -3.93
N ILE A 148 -33.16 0.50 -4.34
CA ILE A 148 -31.97 0.68 -5.17
C ILE A 148 -32.50 0.93 -6.57
N VAL A 149 -32.35 2.18 -7.04
CA VAL A 149 -32.44 2.46 -8.46
C VAL A 149 -31.12 1.99 -9.05
N GLU A 150 -31.10 0.77 -9.58
CA GLU A 150 -30.04 0.29 -10.45
C GLU A 150 -30.08 1.14 -11.71
N ILE A 151 -29.13 2.07 -11.84
CA ILE A 151 -28.93 2.81 -13.09
C ILE A 151 -27.88 2.02 -13.86
N ASP A 152 -28.31 1.41 -14.95
CA ASP A 152 -27.47 0.69 -15.92
C ASP A 152 -26.35 1.63 -16.39
N LEU A 153 -25.09 1.22 -16.23
CA LEU A 153 -23.90 2.04 -16.55
C LEU A 153 -23.38 1.79 -17.96
N ASP A 154 -24.20 1.19 -18.83
CA ASP A 154 -23.78 0.70 -20.15
C ASP A 154 -24.23 1.60 -21.32
N ASN A 155 -24.69 2.83 -21.05
CA ASN A 155 -25.12 3.77 -22.08
C ASN A 155 -24.12 4.91 -22.28
N ASP A 156 -22.88 4.56 -22.62
CA ASP A 156 -21.99 5.45 -23.35
C ASP A 156 -22.46 5.46 -24.82
N GLU A 157 -23.53 6.19 -25.10
CA GLU A 157 -23.83 6.63 -26.47
C GLU A 157 -22.81 7.71 -26.82
N ASP A 158 -21.84 7.32 -27.65
CA ASP A 158 -20.91 8.20 -28.35
C ASP A 158 -21.70 9.27 -29.13
N ASP A 159 -21.86 10.44 -28.51
CA ASP A 159 -22.42 11.65 -29.12
C ASP A 159 -21.30 12.33 -29.94
N ASP A 160 -20.98 11.73 -31.10
CA ASP A 160 -20.16 12.33 -32.14
C ASP A 160 -20.97 13.48 -32.78
N GLU A 161 -20.86 14.69 -32.21
CA GLU A 161 -21.40 15.92 -32.77
C GLU A 161 -20.77 16.21 -34.15
N ASP A 162 -21.67 16.18 -35.14
CA ASP A 162 -21.53 16.44 -36.56
C ASP A 162 -20.86 17.80 -36.83
N VAL A 163 -19.65 17.78 -37.38
CA VAL A 163 -18.97 18.98 -37.92
C VAL A 163 -19.70 19.40 -39.19
N THR A 164 -20.58 20.38 -39.05
CA THR A 164 -21.22 21.07 -40.18
C THR A 164 -20.27 22.11 -40.76
N ASP A 165 -19.60 21.77 -41.86
CA ASP A 165 -19.00 22.75 -42.76
C ASP A 165 -20.10 23.35 -43.67
N GLN A 166 -20.38 24.64 -43.50
CA GLN A 166 -21.18 25.46 -44.43
C GLN A 166 -20.32 26.60 -44.98
N GLU A 167 -19.78 26.41 -46.19
CA GLU A 167 -19.85 27.25 -47.42
C GLU A 167 -18.76 26.89 -48.42
#